data_AF-A0A7Z7FI76-F1
#
_entry.id   AF-A0A7Z7FI76-F1
#
_cell.length_a   1.000
_cell.length_b   1.000
_cell.length_c   1.000
_cell.angle_alpha   90.00
_cell.angle_beta   90.00
_cell.angle_gamma   90.00
#
_symmetry.space_group_name_H-M   'P 1'
#
loop_
_entity.id
_entity.type
_entity.pdbx_description
1 polymer ?
#
loop_
_entity_poly.entity_id
_entity_poly.type
_entity_poly.pdbx_seq_one_letter_code
_entity_poly.pdbx_strand_id
1 'polypeptide(L)'
;MNRKINAPGMSALLLTALTLAGCGLTQAVSDNTVDAAKWVFTTQVKTMSVDLVSRASLNENAAGQSLSTVVRLYQLKDAQNFQQLEYAQLQTNDLDALKADLLAARDVVLRPNASASINEPMKEDAQYVGVVAFFRNPDRDSTWKLLVPKKQWKKTDPVKIIVRGNVMELVDAKPEAVKRDAPQQSAPNAASAPAAATPKAKAAASITTGSITAVRPVEG
;
A
#
# COMPACT_ATOMS: atom_id res chain seq x y z
N MET A 1 35.59 -87.32 -63.02
CA MET A 1 34.27 -87.63 -62.43
C MET A 1 34.01 -86.70 -61.24
N ASN A 2 32.75 -86.40 -60.97
CA ASN A 2 32.19 -85.20 -60.33
C ASN A 2 32.31 -85.02 -58.80
N ARG A 3 32.33 -83.73 -58.38
CA ARG A 3 31.66 -83.01 -57.25
C ARG A 3 31.90 -83.55 -55.81
N LYS A 4 31.99 -82.74 -54.73
CA LYS A 4 31.18 -81.61 -54.26
C LYS A 4 31.94 -80.76 -53.22
N ILE A 5 31.64 -79.47 -53.15
CA ILE A 5 31.95 -78.55 -52.03
C ILE A 5 30.67 -78.41 -51.18
N ASN A 6 30.80 -78.32 -49.85
CA ASN A 6 29.91 -77.60 -48.93
C ASN A 6 30.61 -77.38 -47.56
N ALA A 7 30.43 -76.18 -46.99
CA ALA A 7 30.94 -75.66 -45.70
C ALA A 7 29.97 -75.97 -44.52
N PRO A 8 29.94 -75.29 -43.34
CA PRO A 8 30.89 -74.40 -42.62
C PRO A 8 30.98 -74.70 -41.09
N GLY A 9 31.74 -73.90 -40.32
CA GLY A 9 31.63 -73.89 -38.84
C GLY A 9 32.63 -72.96 -38.14
N MET A 10 32.23 -71.71 -37.89
CA MET A 10 32.94 -70.75 -37.03
C MET A 10 32.41 -70.82 -35.60
N SER A 11 33.31 -71.00 -34.62
CA SER A 11 33.09 -70.59 -33.23
C SER A 11 34.46 -70.31 -32.62
N ALA A 12 34.76 -69.03 -32.40
CA ALA A 12 35.92 -68.57 -31.66
C ALA A 12 35.43 -67.75 -30.48
N LEU A 13 35.71 -68.26 -29.29
CA LEU A 13 35.53 -67.63 -27.99
C LEU A 13 36.92 -67.13 -27.55
N LEU A 14 37.10 -65.83 -27.31
CA LEU A 14 38.19 -65.34 -26.45
C LEU A 14 37.93 -63.91 -25.97
N LEU A 15 37.77 -63.78 -24.65
CA LEU A 15 37.61 -62.58 -23.85
C LEU A 15 38.86 -61.68 -23.94
N THR A 16 38.66 -60.38 -24.16
CA THR A 16 39.62 -59.32 -23.83
C THR A 16 38.93 -58.21 -23.04
N ALA A 17 39.57 -57.83 -21.94
CA ALA A 17 39.06 -56.96 -20.88
C ALA A 17 38.95 -55.48 -21.31
N LEU A 18 37.81 -54.85 -20.98
CA LEU A 18 37.67 -53.39 -20.92
C LEU A 18 37.32 -52.99 -19.48
N THR A 19 38.34 -52.70 -18.66
CA THR A 19 38.15 -51.93 -17.42
C THR A 19 38.33 -50.46 -17.74
N LEU A 20 37.26 -49.81 -18.17
CA LEU A 20 37.20 -48.35 -18.29
C LEU A 20 36.95 -47.78 -16.88
N ALA A 21 37.97 -47.15 -16.29
CA ALA A 21 37.81 -46.29 -15.14
C ALA A 21 36.99 -45.06 -15.58
N GLY A 22 35.67 -45.11 -15.40
CA GLY A 22 34.80 -43.95 -15.57
C GLY A 22 35.01 -43.00 -14.40
N CYS A 23 35.53 -41.80 -14.67
CA CYS A 23 35.47 -40.67 -13.76
C CYS A 23 34.01 -40.44 -13.34
N GLY A 24 33.73 -40.51 -12.03
CA GLY A 24 32.45 -40.10 -11.48
C GLY A 24 32.24 -38.60 -11.69
N LEU A 25 31.51 -38.22 -12.73
CA LEU A 25 30.75 -36.97 -12.71
C LEU A 25 29.41 -37.30 -12.04
N THR A 26 29.38 -37.27 -10.70
CA THR A 26 28.13 -36.96 -10.02
C THR A 26 27.85 -35.50 -10.32
N GLN A 27 27.24 -35.25 -11.49
CA GLN A 27 26.67 -33.94 -11.75
C GLN A 27 25.56 -33.75 -10.71
N ALA A 28 25.84 -32.91 -9.72
CA ALA A 28 24.83 -32.30 -8.89
C ALA A 28 23.92 -31.47 -9.80
N VAL A 29 22.92 -32.11 -10.39
CA VAL A 29 21.79 -31.45 -11.03
C VAL A 29 20.58 -31.76 -10.16
N SER A 30 20.35 -30.94 -9.14
CA SER A 30 19.06 -30.91 -8.46
C SER A 30 18.58 -29.53 -8.04
N ASP A 31 19.33 -28.45 -8.30
CA ASP A 31 18.87 -27.12 -7.87
C ASP A 31 18.20 -26.28 -8.98
N ASN A 32 18.37 -26.63 -10.26
CA ASN A 32 17.88 -25.77 -11.36
C ASN A 32 16.42 -26.04 -11.80
N THR A 33 15.84 -27.20 -11.51
CA THR A 33 14.46 -27.54 -11.92
C THR A 33 13.40 -27.07 -10.93
N VAL A 34 13.73 -26.94 -9.65
CA VAL A 34 12.80 -26.43 -8.63
C VAL A 34 12.55 -24.93 -8.81
N ASP A 35 13.57 -24.17 -9.24
CA ASP A 35 13.44 -22.75 -9.57
C ASP A 35 12.65 -22.50 -10.86
N ALA A 36 12.85 -23.35 -11.88
CA ALA A 36 12.10 -23.25 -13.13
C ALA A 36 10.60 -23.56 -12.95
N ALA A 37 10.24 -24.46 -12.04
CA ALA A 37 8.83 -24.75 -11.72
C ALA A 37 8.17 -23.62 -10.91
N LYS A 38 8.94 -22.86 -10.12
CA LYS A 38 8.47 -21.75 -9.28
C LYS A 38 8.15 -20.48 -10.09
N TRP A 39 8.73 -20.29 -11.27
CA TRP A 39 8.56 -19.05 -12.06
C TRP A 39 7.19 -18.92 -12.74
N VAL A 40 6.52 -20.04 -13.08
CA VAL A 40 5.22 -20.02 -13.81
C VAL A 40 4.06 -19.64 -12.87
N PHE A 41 4.20 -19.82 -11.56
CA PHE A 41 3.12 -19.62 -10.59
C PHE A 41 3.26 -18.40 -9.68
N THR A 42 4.32 -17.58 -9.82
CA THR A 42 4.63 -16.63 -8.74
C THR A 42 4.97 -15.21 -9.17
N THR A 43 3.92 -14.39 -9.33
CA THR A 43 3.98 -12.96 -9.00
C THR A 43 4.22 -12.82 -7.49
N GLN A 44 5.47 -13.03 -7.04
CA GLN A 44 5.87 -12.80 -5.64
C GLN A 44 6.06 -11.32 -5.39
N VAL A 45 5.40 -10.82 -4.34
CA VAL A 45 5.70 -9.51 -3.79
C VAL A 45 7.03 -9.62 -3.07
N LYS A 46 8.11 -9.19 -3.73
CA LYS A 46 9.49 -9.21 -3.20
C LYS A 46 9.83 -7.95 -2.41
N THR A 47 9.12 -6.87 -2.66
CA THR A 47 9.41 -5.54 -2.13
C THR A 47 8.18 -4.97 -1.47
N MET A 48 8.37 -4.43 -0.27
CA MET A 48 7.41 -3.59 0.43
C MET A 48 7.66 -2.13 0.01
N SER A 49 6.97 -1.68 -1.04
CA SER A 49 6.97 -0.27 -1.43
C SER A 49 5.77 0.45 -0.83
N VAL A 50 6.01 1.52 -0.07
CA VAL A 50 4.98 2.36 0.56
C VAL A 50 5.29 3.83 0.34
N ASP A 51 4.30 4.59 -0.13
CA ASP A 51 4.36 6.05 -0.24
C ASP A 51 3.49 6.69 0.83
N LEU A 52 4.12 7.39 1.75
CA LEU A 52 3.46 8.24 2.74
C LEU A 52 3.38 9.67 2.21
N VAL A 53 2.18 10.25 2.18
CA VAL A 53 1.96 11.63 1.74
C VAL A 53 1.22 12.39 2.81
N SER A 54 1.86 13.40 3.40
CA SER A 54 1.22 14.26 4.40
C SER A 54 0.56 15.48 3.77
N ARG A 55 -0.51 15.97 4.43
CA ARG A 55 -1.08 17.29 4.17
C ARG A 55 -0.47 18.34 5.09
N ALA A 56 -0.80 19.61 4.82
CA ALA A 56 -0.31 20.73 5.61
C ALA A 56 -0.71 20.61 7.10
N SER A 57 -1.92 20.12 7.38
CA SER A 57 -2.47 19.96 8.74
C SER A 57 -2.02 18.68 9.44
N LEU A 58 -0.76 18.25 9.29
CA LEU A 58 -0.27 17.02 9.91
C LEU A 58 -0.05 17.20 11.43
N ASN A 59 -0.58 16.26 12.22
CA ASN A 59 -0.27 16.09 13.66
C ASN A 59 -0.34 17.42 14.45
N GLU A 60 -1.40 18.19 14.25
CA GLU A 60 -1.54 19.53 14.81
C GLU A 60 -1.64 19.49 16.35
N ASN A 61 -1.06 20.49 17.02
CA ASN A 61 -1.28 20.70 18.44
C ASN A 61 -2.57 21.50 18.71
N ALA A 62 -2.89 21.74 20.00
CA ALA A 62 -4.07 22.50 20.39
C ALA A 62 -4.10 23.95 19.88
N ALA A 63 -2.95 24.49 19.43
CA ALA A 63 -2.84 25.81 18.81
C ALA A 63 -2.94 25.77 17.26
N GLY A 64 -3.20 24.59 16.67
CA GLY A 64 -3.28 24.40 15.22
C GLY A 64 -1.91 24.36 14.52
N GLN A 65 -0.80 24.27 15.25
CA GLN A 65 0.53 24.16 14.64
C GLN A 65 0.77 22.73 14.17
N SER A 66 1.02 22.57 12.87
CA SER A 66 1.39 21.27 12.28
C SER A 66 2.76 20.79 12.76
N LEU A 67 2.85 19.50 13.07
CA LEU A 67 4.06 18.88 13.59
C LEU A 67 4.42 17.63 12.78
N SER A 68 5.68 17.24 12.83
CA SER A 68 6.10 15.93 12.31
C SER A 68 5.51 14.81 13.17
N THR A 69 5.36 13.64 12.57
CA THR A 69 5.01 12.39 13.28
C THR A 69 5.95 11.27 12.87
N VAL A 70 6.09 10.26 13.72
CA VAL A 70 6.76 9.01 13.37
C VAL A 70 5.70 8.05 12.85
N VAL A 71 5.95 7.47 11.68
CA VAL A 71 5.18 6.36 11.13
C VAL A 71 6.05 5.11 11.21
N ARG A 72 5.54 4.08 11.88
CA ARG A 72 6.19 2.78 12.02
C ARG A 72 5.46 1.74 11.19
N LEU A 73 6.23 1.04 10.36
CA LEU A 73 5.77 -0.05 9.52
C LEU A 73 6.26 -1.37 10.10
N TYR A 74 5.37 -2.34 10.22
CA TYR A 74 5.65 -3.68 10.72
C TYR A 74 5.35 -4.70 9.63
N GLN A 75 6.30 -5.57 9.31
CA GLN A 75 6.01 -6.77 8.53
C GLN A 75 5.62 -7.89 9.49
N LEU A 76 4.47 -8.51 9.26
CA LEU A 76 3.83 -9.42 10.20
C LEU A 76 3.50 -10.78 9.56
N LYS A 77 3.71 -11.87 10.31
CA LYS A 77 3.26 -13.22 9.93
C LYS A 77 1.74 -13.37 10.04
N ASP A 78 1.17 -12.87 11.13
CA ASP A 78 -0.26 -12.89 11.43
C ASP A 78 -0.74 -11.50 11.85
N ALA A 79 -2.04 -11.26 11.75
CA ALA A 79 -2.65 -9.98 12.03
C ALA A 79 -3.39 -9.88 13.36
N GLN A 80 -3.75 -11.00 14.00
CA GLN A 80 -4.65 -11.02 15.15
C GLN A 80 -4.12 -10.19 16.31
N ASN A 81 -2.86 -10.41 16.68
CA ASN A 81 -2.24 -9.69 17.79
C ASN A 81 -2.17 -8.19 17.51
N PHE A 82 -1.64 -7.79 16.33
CA PHE A 82 -1.57 -6.38 15.92
C PHE A 82 -2.94 -5.67 15.91
N GLN A 83 -4.01 -6.35 15.49
CA GLN A 83 -5.35 -5.79 15.51
C GLN A 83 -5.84 -5.48 16.92
N GLN A 84 -5.51 -6.33 17.89
CA GLN A 84 -5.91 -6.18 19.30
C GLN A 84 -5.07 -5.16 20.08
N LEU A 85 -3.85 -4.85 19.63
CA LEU A 85 -2.99 -3.92 20.35
C LEU A 85 -3.47 -2.47 20.28
N GLU A 86 -3.53 -1.84 21.43
CA GLU A 86 -3.93 -0.44 21.56
C GLU A 86 -2.76 0.52 21.32
N TYR A 87 -3.08 1.80 21.11
CA TYR A 87 -2.10 2.85 20.79
C TYR A 87 -0.92 2.87 21.76
N ALA A 88 -1.20 2.89 23.07
CA ALA A 88 -0.18 2.95 24.11
C ALA A 88 0.76 1.74 24.06
N GLN A 89 0.22 0.54 23.82
CA GLN A 89 1.03 -0.68 23.73
C GLN A 89 1.97 -0.64 22.53
N LEU A 90 1.48 -0.19 21.37
CA LEU A 90 2.29 -0.04 20.16
C LEU A 90 3.28 1.12 20.24
N GLN A 91 3.06 2.10 21.12
CA GLN A 91 3.98 3.22 21.30
C GLN A 91 5.16 2.87 22.21
N THR A 92 4.93 2.08 23.28
CA THR A 92 5.93 1.86 24.32
C THR A 92 6.47 0.44 24.41
N ASN A 93 5.76 -0.56 23.87
CA ASN A 93 6.07 -1.97 24.08
C ASN A 93 5.73 -2.83 22.85
N ASP A 94 5.84 -2.28 21.65
CA ASP A 94 5.43 -2.92 20.41
C ASP A 94 6.16 -4.23 20.11
N LEU A 95 7.49 -4.25 20.24
CA LEU A 95 8.30 -5.43 19.91
C LEU A 95 7.91 -6.63 20.78
N ASP A 96 7.80 -6.41 22.08
CA ASP A 96 7.40 -7.42 23.06
C ASP A 96 5.90 -7.74 23.02
N ALA A 97 5.07 -6.82 22.53
CA ALA A 97 3.66 -7.09 22.34
C ALA A 97 3.42 -7.96 21.11
N LEU A 98 4.10 -7.68 19.99
CA LEU A 98 3.96 -8.40 18.72
C LEU A 98 4.69 -9.74 18.67
N LYS A 99 5.79 -9.90 19.43
CA LYS A 99 6.53 -11.15 19.64
C LYS A 99 6.78 -11.96 18.34
N ALA A 100 6.20 -13.15 18.28
CA ALA A 100 6.42 -14.16 17.25
C ALA A 100 5.87 -13.76 15.88
N ASP A 101 4.93 -12.80 15.85
CA ASP A 101 4.31 -12.32 14.63
C ASP A 101 5.16 -11.28 13.92
N LEU A 102 6.04 -10.57 14.64
CA LEU A 102 6.88 -9.53 14.07
C LEU A 102 8.06 -10.11 13.28
N LEU A 103 8.20 -9.68 12.02
CA LEU A 103 9.31 -10.07 11.15
C LEU A 103 10.32 -8.95 10.94
N ALA A 104 9.83 -7.72 10.87
CA ALA A 104 10.65 -6.52 10.70
C ALA A 104 9.85 -5.29 11.10
N ALA A 105 10.54 -4.27 11.60
CA ALA A 105 9.98 -2.94 11.86
C ALA A 105 10.83 -1.86 11.16
N ARG A 106 10.18 -0.77 10.73
CA ARG A 106 10.81 0.39 10.11
C ARG A 106 10.14 1.69 10.53
N ASP A 107 10.94 2.67 10.91
CA ASP A 107 10.47 3.98 11.36
C ASP A 107 10.80 5.04 10.31
N VAL A 108 9.84 5.92 10.07
CA VAL A 108 10.02 7.08 9.20
C VAL A 108 9.42 8.31 9.85
N VAL A 109 10.19 9.40 9.84
CA VAL A 109 9.68 10.72 10.25
C VAL A 109 8.96 11.36 9.07
N LEU A 110 7.65 11.56 9.21
CA LEU A 110 6.82 12.25 8.24
C LEU A 110 6.64 13.72 8.68
N ARG A 111 7.11 14.64 7.84
CA ARG A 111 6.98 16.09 8.08
C ARG A 111 5.71 16.63 7.43
N PRO A 112 5.11 17.73 7.93
CA PRO A 112 3.98 18.37 7.28
C PRO A 112 4.29 18.77 5.83
N ASN A 113 3.29 18.63 4.94
CA ASN A 113 3.40 18.97 3.51
C ASN A 113 4.58 18.27 2.77
N ALA A 114 4.98 17.10 3.26
CA ALA A 114 6.03 16.28 2.67
C ALA A 114 5.55 14.86 2.35
N SER A 115 6.34 14.17 1.54
CA SER A 115 6.18 12.75 1.25
C SER A 115 7.41 11.98 1.67
N ALA A 116 7.23 10.69 1.99
CA ALA A 116 8.32 9.75 2.24
C ALA A 116 8.00 8.41 1.57
N SER A 117 8.96 7.87 0.83
CA SER A 117 8.85 6.57 0.18
C SER A 117 9.73 5.56 0.89
N ILE A 118 9.15 4.41 1.21
CA ILE A 118 9.81 3.29 1.86
C ILE A 118 9.87 2.16 0.84
N ASN A 119 11.07 1.63 0.61
CA ASN A 119 11.28 0.51 -0.27
C ASN A 119 12.22 -0.48 0.43
N GLU A 120 11.66 -1.56 0.94
CA GLU A 120 12.39 -2.56 1.73
C GLU A 120 12.06 -3.96 1.22
N PRO A 121 12.98 -4.93 1.35
CA PRO A 121 12.67 -6.32 1.07
C PRO A 121 11.47 -6.80 1.89
N MET A 122 10.48 -7.38 1.22
CA MET A 122 9.36 -8.05 1.88
C MET A 122 9.87 -9.40 2.39
N LYS A 123 9.76 -9.64 3.70
CA LYS A 123 10.08 -10.92 4.33
C LYS A 123 9.20 -12.01 3.73
N GLU A 124 9.79 -13.18 3.49
CA GLU A 124 9.10 -14.28 2.80
C GLU A 124 7.82 -14.68 3.53
N ASP A 125 7.92 -14.81 4.86
CA ASP A 125 6.83 -15.18 5.77
C ASP A 125 5.82 -14.04 6.03
N ALA A 126 6.08 -12.81 5.58
CA ALA A 126 5.16 -11.70 5.81
C ALA A 126 3.85 -11.98 5.07
N GLN A 127 2.74 -11.85 5.78
CA GLN A 127 1.38 -11.90 5.22
C GLN A 127 0.68 -10.55 5.30
N TYR A 128 1.11 -9.69 6.23
CA TYR A 128 0.54 -8.36 6.44
C TYR A 128 1.64 -7.33 6.68
N VAL A 129 1.31 -6.07 6.38
CA VAL A 129 2.07 -4.90 6.81
C VAL A 129 1.16 -4.06 7.70
N GLY A 130 1.53 -3.93 8.98
CA GLY A 130 0.91 -2.98 9.90
C GLY A 130 1.55 -1.61 9.71
N VAL A 131 0.76 -0.55 9.71
CA VAL A 131 1.25 0.84 9.64
C VAL A 131 0.64 1.61 10.81
N VAL A 132 1.48 2.25 11.61
CA VAL A 132 1.08 2.99 12.80
C VAL A 132 1.67 4.39 12.74
N ALA A 133 0.84 5.42 12.85
CA ALA A 133 1.29 6.80 12.99
C ALA A 133 1.14 7.24 14.45
N PHE A 134 2.25 7.69 15.04
CA PHE A 134 2.30 8.10 16.44
C PHE A 134 1.93 9.57 16.62
N PHE A 135 0.66 9.89 16.37
CA PHE A 135 0.12 11.23 16.57
C PHE A 135 0.14 11.66 18.03
N ARG A 136 0.24 12.96 18.28
CA ARG A 136 0.22 13.50 19.63
C ARG A 136 -1.13 13.30 20.33
N ASN A 137 -2.20 13.36 19.55
CA ASN A 137 -3.56 13.19 20.05
C ASN A 137 -4.30 12.16 19.18
N PRO A 138 -4.15 10.85 19.47
CA PRO A 138 -4.94 9.83 18.81
C PRO A 138 -6.36 9.88 19.36
N ASP A 139 -7.25 10.62 18.70
CA ASP A 139 -8.67 10.60 19.04
C ASP A 139 -9.24 9.19 18.81
N ARG A 140 -10.26 8.81 19.59
CA ARG A 140 -10.87 7.46 19.50
C ARG A 140 -11.41 7.12 18.12
N ASP A 141 -11.89 8.12 17.40
CA ASP A 141 -12.45 7.97 16.04
C ASP A 141 -11.38 8.15 14.95
N SER A 142 -10.12 8.36 15.33
CA SER A 142 -9.04 8.62 14.39
C SER A 142 -8.37 7.33 13.90
N THR A 143 -8.20 7.19 12.59
CA THR A 143 -7.48 6.05 12.00
C THR A 143 -5.98 6.24 12.12
N TRP A 144 -5.40 5.89 13.27
CA TRP A 144 -3.95 5.95 13.51
C TRP A 144 -3.22 4.62 13.25
N LYS A 145 -3.99 3.55 13.02
CA LYS A 145 -3.51 2.19 12.74
C LYS A 145 -4.15 1.67 11.45
N LEU A 146 -3.33 1.15 10.55
CA LEU A 146 -3.76 0.46 9.33
C LEU A 146 -3.13 -0.92 9.25
N LEU A 147 -3.83 -1.85 8.61
CA LEU A 147 -3.35 -3.19 8.33
C LEU A 147 -3.57 -3.48 6.84
N VAL A 148 -2.49 -3.74 6.12
CA VAL A 148 -2.54 -3.97 4.68
C VAL A 148 -2.09 -5.41 4.39
N PRO A 149 -2.94 -6.27 3.79
CA PRO A 149 -2.54 -7.62 3.41
C PRO A 149 -1.50 -7.61 2.29
N LYS A 150 -0.53 -8.53 2.32
CA LYS A 150 0.50 -8.69 1.26
C LYS A 150 -0.09 -8.85 -0.14
N LYS A 151 -1.31 -9.39 -0.25
CA LYS A 151 -2.06 -9.50 -1.52
C LYS A 151 -2.32 -8.13 -2.17
N GLN A 152 -2.40 -7.04 -1.41
CA GLN A 152 -2.59 -5.68 -1.93
C GLN A 152 -1.43 -5.23 -2.81
N TRP A 153 -0.19 -5.61 -2.47
CA TRP A 153 1.00 -5.26 -3.25
C TRP A 153 1.04 -5.88 -4.66
N LYS A 154 0.20 -6.89 -4.94
CA LYS A 154 0.04 -7.39 -6.31
C LYS A 154 -0.82 -6.48 -7.18
N LYS A 155 -1.63 -5.61 -6.56
CA LYS A 155 -2.57 -4.70 -7.21
C LYS A 155 -2.09 -3.24 -7.17
N THR A 156 -1.30 -2.90 -6.15
CA THR A 156 -0.90 -1.53 -5.83
C THR A 156 0.56 -1.53 -5.41
N ASP A 157 1.41 -0.97 -6.25
CA ASP A 157 2.84 -0.79 -5.99
C ASP A 157 3.27 0.59 -6.55
N PRO A 158 3.59 1.58 -5.70
CA PRO A 158 3.63 1.52 -4.23
C PRO A 158 2.24 1.62 -3.58
N VAL A 159 2.09 1.03 -2.39
CA VAL A 159 0.92 1.26 -1.52
C VAL A 159 0.97 2.71 -1.00
N LYS A 160 -0.06 3.50 -1.30
CA LYS A 160 -0.08 4.92 -0.95
C LYS A 160 -0.97 5.19 0.26
N ILE A 161 -0.45 5.93 1.24
CA ILE A 161 -1.16 6.32 2.46
C ILE A 161 -1.10 7.85 2.57
N ILE A 162 -2.27 8.47 2.63
CA ILE A 162 -2.40 9.91 2.88
C ILE A 162 -2.55 10.12 4.38
N VAL A 163 -1.82 11.09 4.92
CA VAL A 163 -1.86 11.47 6.33
C VAL A 163 -2.32 12.92 6.46
N ARG A 164 -3.42 13.15 7.17
CA ARG A 164 -4.02 14.48 7.35
C ARG A 164 -4.60 14.60 8.75
N GLY A 165 -4.39 15.72 9.43
CA GLY A 165 -4.72 15.81 10.85
C GLY A 165 -3.98 14.72 11.61
N ASN A 166 -4.75 13.93 12.35
CA ASN A 166 -4.31 12.76 13.10
C ASN A 166 -4.81 11.43 12.47
N VAL A 167 -5.17 11.45 11.18
CA VAL A 167 -5.79 10.32 10.47
C VAL A 167 -4.88 9.85 9.33
N MET A 168 -4.78 8.53 9.17
CA MET A 168 -4.23 7.86 7.99
C MET A 168 -5.35 7.31 7.12
N GLU A 169 -5.19 7.46 5.81
CA GLU A 169 -6.12 6.98 4.79
C GLU A 169 -5.34 6.18 3.75
N LEU A 170 -5.71 4.91 3.59
CA LEU A 170 -5.16 4.06 2.52
C LEU A 170 -5.81 4.47 1.20
N VAL A 171 -4.99 4.82 0.21
CA VAL A 171 -5.48 5.10 -1.14
C VAL A 171 -5.59 3.77 -1.87
N ASP A 172 -6.81 3.25 -2.00
CA ASP A 172 -7.04 2.11 -2.87
C ASP A 172 -6.69 2.46 -4.31
N ALA A 173 -5.92 1.61 -4.98
CA ALA A 173 -5.61 1.77 -6.41
C ALA A 173 -6.86 1.49 -7.25
N LYS A 174 -7.73 2.50 -7.33
CA LYS A 174 -8.63 2.84 -8.44
C LYS A 174 -9.41 4.10 -8.05
N PRO A 175 -9.00 5.31 -8.49
CA PRO A 175 -9.99 6.25 -8.95
C PRO A 175 -10.46 5.72 -10.30
N GLU A 176 -11.50 4.89 -10.31
CA GLU A 176 -12.26 4.72 -11.55
C GLU A 176 -12.81 6.10 -11.86
N ALA A 177 -12.30 6.70 -12.94
CA ALA A 177 -12.72 8.01 -13.37
C ALA A 177 -14.24 7.98 -13.56
N VAL A 178 -14.97 8.66 -12.70
CA VAL A 178 -16.31 9.11 -13.04
C VAL A 178 -16.11 10.11 -14.16
N LYS A 179 -16.05 9.61 -15.40
CA LYS A 179 -16.42 10.39 -16.56
C LYS A 179 -17.86 10.81 -16.28
N ARG A 180 -18.05 12.09 -15.93
CA ARG A 180 -19.33 12.71 -16.22
C ARG A 180 -19.42 12.70 -17.73
N ASP A 181 -20.10 11.70 -18.28
CA ASP A 181 -20.66 11.82 -19.61
C ASP A 181 -21.61 13.02 -19.53
N ALA A 182 -21.14 14.16 -20.00
CA ALA A 182 -22.00 15.27 -20.32
C ALA A 182 -22.69 14.88 -21.64
N PRO A 183 -24.02 14.74 -21.69
CA PRO A 183 -24.72 14.96 -22.93
C PRO A 183 -24.77 16.47 -23.13
N GLN A 184 -23.89 17.00 -23.98
CA GLN A 184 -24.23 18.23 -24.68
C GLN A 184 -25.29 17.93 -25.75
N GLN A 185 -26.10 18.96 -25.99
CA GLN A 185 -27.08 19.21 -27.05
C GLN A 185 -28.52 18.70 -26.82
N SER A 186 -29.56 19.52 -27.01
CA SER A 186 -29.69 20.67 -27.92
C SER A 186 -30.68 21.72 -27.38
N ALA A 187 -30.39 23.02 -27.55
CA ALA A 187 -31.45 23.99 -27.86
C ALA A 187 -31.73 23.90 -29.39
N PRO A 188 -32.91 24.23 -29.95
CA PRO A 188 -33.78 25.35 -29.56
C PRO A 188 -35.32 25.13 -29.71
N ASN A 189 -36.15 25.96 -29.07
CA ASN A 189 -37.05 26.84 -29.82
C ASN A 189 -37.67 27.94 -28.93
N ALA A 190 -37.69 29.15 -29.46
CA ALA A 190 -38.37 30.32 -28.90
C ALA A 190 -39.78 30.47 -29.50
N ALA A 191 -40.59 31.30 -28.83
CA ALA A 191 -41.97 31.73 -29.10
C ALA A 191 -43.05 30.76 -28.59
N SER A 192 -43.99 31.18 -27.73
CA SER A 192 -44.77 32.42 -27.82
C SER A 192 -45.15 32.99 -26.45
N ALA A 193 -45.01 34.32 -26.29
CA ALA A 193 -45.76 35.09 -25.30
C ALA A 193 -47.18 35.38 -25.83
N PRO A 194 -48.13 35.80 -24.97
CA PRO A 194 -48.30 37.24 -24.81
C PRO A 194 -48.58 37.74 -23.37
N ALA A 195 -47.94 38.88 -23.09
CA ALA A 195 -48.45 40.12 -22.50
C ALA A 195 -49.30 40.16 -21.21
N ALA A 196 -48.74 40.93 -20.27
CA ALA A 196 -49.35 42.03 -19.51
C ALA A 196 -50.17 41.73 -18.24
N ALA A 197 -49.60 42.09 -17.08
CA ALA A 197 -50.06 43.24 -16.29
C ALA A 197 -49.19 43.46 -15.04
N THR A 198 -48.60 44.65 -14.90
CA THR A 198 -48.15 45.23 -13.63
C THR A 198 -49.13 46.36 -13.29
N PRO A 199 -49.51 46.56 -12.02
CA PRO A 199 -48.89 47.65 -11.22
C PRO A 199 -48.85 47.28 -9.70
N LYS A 200 -48.28 48.00 -8.71
CA LYS A 200 -47.30 49.08 -8.50
C LYS A 200 -47.36 49.36 -6.98
N ALA A 201 -46.22 49.74 -6.36
CA ALA A 201 -46.08 50.44 -5.05
C ALA A 201 -46.28 49.59 -3.76
N LYS A 202 -45.67 49.87 -2.60
CA LYS A 202 -45.03 51.10 -2.08
C LYS A 202 -44.16 50.79 -0.83
N ALA A 203 -42.95 51.37 -0.81
CA ALA A 203 -42.23 52.05 0.29
C ALA A 203 -42.01 51.46 1.71
N ALA A 204 -40.71 51.52 2.09
CA ALA A 204 -40.11 52.18 3.26
C ALA A 204 -40.24 51.60 4.68
N ALA A 205 -39.08 51.33 5.31
CA ALA A 205 -38.56 52.15 6.41
C ALA A 205 -37.07 51.84 6.70
N SER A 206 -36.25 52.88 6.77
CA SER A 206 -34.84 52.88 7.20
C SER A 206 -34.73 53.65 8.51
N ILE A 207 -34.22 53.07 9.60
CA ILE A 207 -33.59 53.73 10.77
C ILE A 207 -33.16 52.60 11.76
N THR A 208 -32.07 52.59 12.54
CA THR A 208 -31.21 53.63 13.11
C THR A 208 -29.88 53.04 13.62
N THR A 209 -28.83 53.84 13.44
CA THR A 209 -27.54 53.99 14.13
C THR A 209 -27.40 53.48 15.58
N GLY A 210 -26.20 52.96 15.90
CA GLY A 210 -25.76 52.77 17.28
C GLY A 210 -24.24 52.54 17.40
N SER A 211 -23.45 53.60 17.23
CA SER A 211 -22.03 53.67 17.60
C SER A 211 -21.87 54.23 19.01
N ILE A 212 -21.17 53.52 19.91
CA ILE A 212 -20.60 54.01 21.19
C ILE A 212 -19.78 52.85 21.78
N THR A 213 -18.64 52.96 22.46
CA THR A 213 -17.58 53.96 22.63
C THR A 213 -16.48 53.22 23.41
N ALA A 214 -15.22 53.50 23.10
CA ALA A 214 -14.06 52.99 23.84
C ALA A 214 -14.00 53.57 25.26
N VAL A 215 -13.61 52.75 26.24
CA VAL A 215 -13.09 53.20 27.55
C VAL A 215 -11.79 52.45 27.84
N ARG A 216 -10.77 53.25 28.19
CA ARG A 216 -9.38 52.91 28.53
C ARG A 216 -9.25 52.63 30.05
N PRO A 217 -8.07 52.19 30.54
CA PRO A 217 -7.92 51.34 31.72
C PRO A 217 -7.76 52.12 33.04
N VAL A 218 -7.88 51.40 34.16
CA VAL A 218 -7.48 51.87 35.50
C VAL A 218 -6.43 50.90 36.05
N GLU A 219 -5.30 51.46 36.47
CA GLU A 219 -4.20 50.78 37.15
C GLU A 219 -4.58 50.32 38.57
N GLY A 220 -3.89 49.27 39.02
CA GLY A 220 -3.78 48.80 40.40
C GLY A 220 -2.64 47.80 40.49
#